data_AF-I0YTB2-F1
#
_entry.id   AF-I0YTB2-F1
#
_cell.length_a   1.000
_cell.length_b   1.000
_cell.length_c   1.000
_cell.angle_alpha   90.00
_cell.angle_beta   90.00
_cell.angle_gamma   90.00
#
_symmetry.space_group_name_H-M   'P 1'
#
loop_
_entity.id
_entity.type
_entity.pdbx_description
1 polymer ?
#
loop_
_entity_poly.entity_id
_entity_poly.type
_entity_poly.pdbx_seq_one_letter_code
_entity_poly.pdbx_strand_id
1 'polypeptide(L)'
;MPKLSPADFVPDIIKGDLDSIRPDVSDFYRHHGSRIVDLSDDQDSTDLQKCINCALHQLEENSSRLDGASILAVGALGGRMDHVLSSLNTLYKHKGRKILLCGDGNLVRLLPAGRSCLTPDRSVEGPSCGLVALGAPATASSNGLKWNLDNTRLEVAGLQSTSNIIVDDEVIVDTDQPLLWMTEFHDPVQMPEAQPSTTNEYL
;
A
#
# COMPACT_ATOMS: atom_id res chain seq x y z
N MET A 1 -3.41 26.71 7.48
CA MET A 1 -3.65 25.51 8.30
C MET A 1 -2.93 25.67 9.64
N PRO A 2 -3.50 25.22 10.77
CA PRO A 2 -2.77 25.23 12.05
C PRO A 2 -1.49 24.40 11.91
N LYS A 3 -0.40 24.86 12.54
CA LYS A 3 0.85 24.08 12.60
C LYS A 3 0.59 22.89 13.52
N LEU A 4 0.45 21.71 12.93
CA LEU A 4 0.45 20.46 13.67
C LEU A 4 1.79 20.29 14.39
N SER A 5 1.75 19.82 15.62
CA SER A 5 2.91 19.52 16.46
C SER A 5 3.09 18.01 16.62
N PRO A 6 4.30 17.51 16.94
CA PRO A 6 4.51 16.09 17.22
C PRO A 6 3.66 15.55 18.38
N ALA A 7 3.28 16.42 19.33
CA ALA A 7 2.41 16.05 20.45
C ALA A 7 0.96 15.77 20.03
N ASP A 8 0.56 16.22 18.83
CA ASP A 8 -0.76 15.92 18.27
C ASP A 8 -0.84 14.51 17.65
N PHE A 9 0.32 13.84 17.46
CA PHE A 9 0.43 12.51 16.86
C PHE A 9 1.38 11.62 17.65
N VAL A 10 0.99 11.30 18.88
CA VAL A 10 1.74 10.36 19.72
C VAL A 10 1.40 8.92 19.30
N PRO A 11 2.38 8.11 18.84
CA PRO A 11 2.12 6.71 18.49
C PRO A 11 1.91 5.87 19.75
N ASP A 12 1.02 4.88 19.68
CA ASP A 12 0.85 3.92 20.78
C ASP A 12 2.11 3.10 21.01
N ILE A 13 2.80 2.72 19.93
CA ILE A 13 3.98 1.87 19.94
C ILE A 13 5.01 2.39 18.95
N ILE A 14 6.27 2.43 19.38
CA ILE A 14 7.44 2.59 18.51
C ILE A 14 8.20 1.27 18.55
N LYS A 15 8.39 0.63 17.40
CA LYS A 15 8.94 -0.72 17.30
C LYS A 15 9.90 -0.83 16.12
N GLY A 16 11.05 -1.43 16.33
CA GLY A 16 12.09 -1.62 15.32
C GLY A 16 13.41 -2.03 15.97
N ASP A 17 14.50 -2.00 15.20
CA ASP A 17 15.87 -2.10 15.76
C ASP A 17 16.29 -0.88 16.59
N LEU A 18 15.64 0.27 16.36
CA LEU A 18 15.86 1.53 17.05
C LEU A 18 17.30 2.09 16.93
N ASP A 19 18.08 1.64 15.95
CA ASP A 19 19.47 2.09 15.78
C ASP A 19 19.55 3.54 15.23
N SER A 20 18.49 3.95 14.53
CA SER A 20 18.35 5.24 13.86
C SER A 20 17.55 6.26 14.66
N ILE A 21 16.91 5.86 15.76
CA ILE A 21 16.14 6.77 16.60
C ILE A 21 17.09 7.67 17.40
N ARG A 22 16.83 8.98 17.41
CA ARG A 22 17.59 9.89 18.27
C ARG A 22 17.15 9.73 19.73
N PRO A 23 18.06 9.83 20.72
CA PRO A 23 17.71 9.73 22.13
C PRO A 23 16.63 10.72 22.57
N ASP A 24 16.70 11.97 22.12
CA ASP A 24 15.73 13.01 22.46
C ASP A 24 14.32 12.73 21.89
N VAL A 25 14.23 12.09 20.72
CA VAL A 25 12.95 11.65 20.14
C VAL A 25 12.37 10.46 20.92
N SER A 26 13.23 9.49 21.25
CA SER A 26 12.85 8.34 22.08
C SER A 26 12.28 8.79 23.42
N ASP A 27 12.99 9.69 24.10
CA ASP A 27 12.58 10.23 25.39
C ASP A 27 11.31 11.06 25.30
N PHE A 28 11.17 11.89 24.26
CA PHE A 28 9.95 12.65 24.01
C PHE A 28 8.73 11.73 23.92
N TYR A 29 8.75 10.73 23.03
CA TYR A 29 7.58 9.87 22.84
C TYR A 29 7.34 8.93 24.03
N ARG A 30 8.40 8.44 24.69
CA ARG A 30 8.26 7.68 25.94
C ARG A 30 7.57 8.52 27.03
N HIS A 31 7.94 9.80 27.16
CA HIS A 31 7.30 10.71 28.11
C HIS A 31 5.82 10.97 27.78
N HIS A 32 5.47 10.98 26.49
CA HIS A 32 4.09 11.17 26.04
C HIS A 32 3.26 9.88 26.00
N GLY A 33 3.81 8.74 26.46
CA GLY A 33 3.07 7.49 26.67
C GLY A 33 3.28 6.41 25.60
N SER A 34 4.13 6.64 24.60
CA SER A 34 4.45 5.61 23.60
C SER A 34 5.20 4.45 24.22
N ARG A 35 4.77 3.22 23.92
CA ARG A 35 5.50 2.01 24.29
C ARG A 35 6.63 1.77 23.29
N ILE A 36 7.88 1.91 23.73
CA ILE A 36 9.07 1.69 22.90
C ILE A 36 9.53 0.24 23.04
N VAL A 37 9.57 -0.48 21.91
CA VAL A 37 9.93 -1.91 21.84
C VAL A 37 11.14 -2.10 20.93
N ASP A 38 12.28 -2.38 21.54
CA ASP A 38 13.53 -2.70 20.86
C ASP A 38 13.52 -4.16 20.38
N LEU A 39 13.82 -4.36 19.11
CA LEU A 39 13.99 -5.64 18.43
C LEU A 39 15.28 -5.68 17.60
N SER A 40 16.35 -5.08 18.12
CA SER A 40 17.69 -5.10 17.52
C SER A 40 18.27 -6.53 17.41
N ASP A 41 17.82 -7.47 18.23
CA ASP A 41 18.22 -8.88 18.14
C ASP A 41 17.60 -9.62 16.93
N ASP A 42 16.51 -9.10 16.34
CA ASP A 42 15.85 -9.69 15.17
C ASP A 42 16.34 -9.03 13.88
N GLN A 43 17.24 -9.71 13.18
CA GLN A 43 17.84 -9.28 11.92
C GLN A 43 17.21 -9.95 10.68
N ASP A 44 16.29 -10.89 10.88
CA ASP A 44 15.64 -11.63 9.79
C ASP A 44 14.36 -10.94 9.28
N SER A 45 13.87 -9.94 10.02
CA SER A 45 12.70 -9.16 9.67
C SER A 45 12.98 -7.66 9.60
N THR A 46 12.27 -6.97 8.70
CA THR A 46 12.35 -5.49 8.60
C THR A 46 11.45 -4.80 9.60
N ASP A 47 11.71 -3.53 9.92
CA ASP A 47 10.87 -2.76 10.85
C ASP A 47 9.39 -2.70 10.42
N LEU A 48 9.13 -2.62 9.11
CA LEU A 48 7.76 -2.69 8.59
C LEU A 48 7.10 -4.04 8.92
N GLN A 49 7.82 -5.16 8.77
CA GLN A 49 7.32 -6.50 9.13
C GLN A 49 7.09 -6.61 10.63
N LYS A 50 8.02 -6.12 11.46
CA LYS A 50 7.90 -6.07 12.92
C LYS A 50 6.65 -5.30 13.34
N CYS A 51 6.38 -4.16 12.71
CA CYS A 51 5.21 -3.32 12.98
C CYS A 51 3.90 -3.98 12.55
N ILE A 52 3.84 -4.54 11.34
CA ILE A 52 2.63 -5.22 10.84
C ILE A 52 2.30 -6.44 11.71
N ASN A 53 3.30 -7.25 12.09
CA ASN A 53 3.11 -8.38 12.99
C ASN A 53 2.59 -7.95 14.36
N CYS A 54 3.12 -6.83 14.89
CA CYS A 54 2.63 -6.25 16.14
C CYS A 54 1.15 -5.84 16.03
N ALA A 55 0.78 -5.11 14.97
CA ALA A 55 -0.59 -4.66 14.75
C ALA A 55 -1.55 -5.84 14.59
N LEU A 56 -1.18 -6.85 13.81
CA LEU A 56 -1.98 -8.07 13.64
C LEU A 56 -2.16 -8.82 14.97
N HIS A 57 -1.09 -9.00 15.75
CA HIS A 57 -1.19 -9.65 17.07
C HIS A 57 -2.13 -8.90 18.01
N GLN A 58 -2.03 -7.57 18.06
CA GLN A 58 -2.94 -6.76 18.87
C GLN A 58 -4.40 -6.88 18.41
N LEU A 59 -4.66 -7.03 17.12
CA LEU A 59 -6.02 -7.25 16.61
C LEU A 59 -6.53 -8.65 16.99
N GLU A 60 -5.67 -9.66 16.98
CA GLU A 60 -5.98 -11.03 17.37
C GLU A 60 -6.31 -11.16 18.87
N GLU A 61 -5.55 -10.46 19.73
CA GLU A 61 -5.78 -10.46 21.18
C GLU A 61 -7.03 -9.69 21.60
N ASN A 62 -7.37 -8.60 20.89
CA ASN A 62 -8.46 -7.70 21.28
C ASN A 62 -9.81 -8.01 20.63
N SER A 63 -9.88 -8.93 19.65
CA SER A 63 -11.13 -9.21 18.93
C SER A 63 -11.18 -10.58 18.27
N SER A 64 -12.35 -11.25 18.38
CA SER A 64 -12.72 -12.43 17.58
C SER A 64 -13.03 -12.12 16.11
N ARG A 65 -12.67 -10.92 15.63
CA ARG A 65 -12.99 -10.39 14.29
C ARG A 65 -11.74 -9.81 13.63
N LEU A 66 -10.82 -10.69 13.27
CA LEU A 66 -9.79 -10.38 12.27
C LEU A 66 -10.43 -10.03 10.91
N ASP A 67 -11.64 -10.54 10.67
CA ASP A 67 -12.43 -10.28 9.49
C ASP A 67 -12.84 -8.81 9.41
N GLY A 68 -12.05 -8.05 8.64
CA GLY A 68 -12.36 -6.66 8.30
C GLY A 68 -11.32 -5.64 8.72
N ALA A 69 -10.34 -6.01 9.56
CA ALA A 69 -9.26 -5.10 9.92
C ALA A 69 -8.37 -4.79 8.71
N SER A 70 -8.03 -3.51 8.55
CA SER A 70 -7.17 -3.00 7.47
C SER A 70 -5.96 -2.28 8.06
N ILE A 71 -4.80 -2.44 7.43
CA ILE A 71 -3.55 -1.78 7.81
C ILE A 71 -3.15 -0.83 6.68
N LEU A 72 -2.93 0.43 7.02
CA LEU A 72 -2.31 1.43 6.14
C LEU A 72 -0.86 1.65 6.61
N ALA A 73 0.10 1.35 5.75
CA ALA A 73 1.51 1.60 5.99
C ALA A 73 1.97 2.82 5.18
N VAL A 74 2.17 3.95 5.86
CA VAL A 74 2.63 5.20 5.26
C VAL A 74 4.16 5.28 5.29
N GLY A 75 4.77 5.81 4.22
CA GLY A 75 6.22 5.84 4.06
C GLY A 75 6.82 4.48 3.68
N ALA A 76 5.98 3.53 3.26
CA ALA A 76 6.39 2.19 2.88
C ALA A 76 6.90 2.09 1.43
N LEU A 77 6.81 3.18 0.67
CA LEU A 77 7.23 3.29 -0.72
C LEU A 77 8.10 4.54 -0.91
N GLY A 78 8.98 4.51 -1.91
CA GLY A 78 9.96 5.58 -2.18
C GLY A 78 11.35 5.34 -1.56
N GLY A 79 12.29 6.23 -1.89
CA GLY A 79 13.64 6.20 -1.33
C GLY A 79 14.49 5.00 -1.80
N ARG A 80 15.00 4.21 -0.84
CA ARG A 80 15.86 3.04 -1.12
C ARG A 80 15.08 1.91 -1.78
N MET A 81 15.49 1.51 -2.98
CA MET A 81 14.80 0.49 -3.77
C MET A 81 14.70 -0.87 -3.07
N ASP A 82 15.73 -1.29 -2.35
CA ASP A 82 15.74 -2.52 -1.58
C ASP A 82 14.69 -2.51 -0.45
N HIS A 83 14.39 -1.34 0.14
CA HIS A 83 13.31 -1.18 1.12
C HIS A 83 11.94 -1.28 0.44
N VAL A 84 11.78 -0.72 -0.75
CA VAL A 84 10.54 -0.84 -1.54
C VAL A 84 10.27 -2.30 -1.87
N LEU A 85 11.27 -3.03 -2.37
CA LEU A 85 11.14 -4.47 -2.67
C LEU A 85 10.80 -5.29 -1.42
N SER A 86 11.40 -4.95 -0.26
CA SER A 86 11.06 -5.60 1.02
C SER A 86 9.61 -5.31 1.45
N SER A 87 9.13 -4.08 1.22
CA SER A 87 7.75 -3.70 1.52
C SER A 87 6.76 -4.45 0.62
N LEU A 88 7.05 -4.58 -0.68
CA LEU A 88 6.24 -5.42 -1.58
C LEU A 88 6.25 -6.90 -1.15
N ASN A 89 7.42 -7.44 -0.79
CA ASN A 89 7.54 -8.81 -0.27
C ASN A 89 6.71 -9.02 1.00
N THR A 90 6.57 -7.99 1.84
CA THR A 90 5.75 -8.04 3.05
C THR A 90 4.28 -8.29 2.73
N LEU A 91 3.74 -7.72 1.66
CA LEU A 91 2.38 -8.04 1.19
C LEU A 91 2.23 -9.54 0.86
N TYR A 92 3.23 -10.14 0.20
CA TYR A 92 3.24 -11.57 -0.12
C TYR A 92 3.41 -12.47 1.11
N LYS A 93 4.10 -12.01 2.17
CA LYS A 93 4.17 -12.72 3.46
C LYS A 93 2.83 -12.72 4.21
N HIS A 94 1.99 -11.70 3.98
CA HIS A 94 0.69 -11.52 4.64
C HIS A 94 -0.50 -11.69 3.69
N LYS A 95 -0.44 -12.69 2.79
CA LYS A 95 -1.55 -13.02 1.88
C LYS A 95 -2.88 -13.14 2.63
N GLY A 96 -3.92 -12.52 2.08
CA GLY A 96 -5.26 -12.51 2.66
C GLY A 96 -5.51 -11.43 3.72
N ARG A 97 -4.47 -10.68 4.14
CA ARG A 97 -4.64 -9.50 5.01
C ARG A 97 -4.85 -8.24 4.16
N LYS A 98 -5.70 -7.33 4.63
CA LYS A 98 -5.98 -6.05 3.97
C LYS A 98 -4.87 -5.05 4.33
N ILE A 99 -3.79 -5.04 3.57
CA ILE A 99 -2.65 -4.13 3.77
C ILE A 99 -2.54 -3.22 2.55
N LEU A 100 -2.50 -1.91 2.80
CA LEU A 100 -2.28 -0.87 1.81
C LEU A 100 -0.96 -0.16 2.13
N LEU A 101 0.00 -0.23 1.20
CA LEU A 101 1.23 0.54 1.27
C LEU A 101 0.99 1.89 0.60
N CYS A 102 1.49 2.96 1.21
CA CYS A 102 1.37 4.33 0.73
C CYS A 102 2.73 5.03 0.83
N GLY A 103 3.12 5.73 -0.24
CA GLY A 103 4.33 6.56 -0.25
C GLY A 103 4.73 6.95 -1.66
N ASP A 104 5.45 8.06 -1.78
CA ASP A 104 6.02 8.55 -3.05
C ASP A 104 5.00 8.63 -4.20
N GLY A 105 3.79 9.12 -3.91
CA GLY A 105 2.71 9.24 -4.89
C GLY A 105 2.10 7.92 -5.35
N ASN A 106 2.26 6.84 -4.59
CA ASN A 106 1.77 5.51 -4.95
C ASN A 106 0.97 4.85 -3.80
N LEU A 107 -0.03 4.08 -4.19
CA LEU A 107 -0.76 3.14 -3.36
C LEU A 107 -0.58 1.72 -3.91
N VAL A 108 -0.26 0.77 -3.05
CA VAL A 108 -0.03 -0.63 -3.45
C VAL A 108 -0.69 -1.60 -2.47
N ARG A 109 -1.48 -2.53 -3.01
CA ARG A 109 -2.10 -3.63 -2.25
C ARG A 109 -1.99 -4.95 -3.02
N LEU A 110 -2.09 -6.07 -2.32
CA LEU A 110 -2.07 -7.39 -2.95
C LEU A 110 -3.51 -7.90 -3.13
N LEU A 111 -3.87 -8.21 -4.36
CA LEU A 111 -5.08 -8.94 -4.70
C LEU A 111 -4.83 -10.43 -4.51
N PRO A 112 -5.68 -11.15 -3.76
CA PRO A 112 -5.58 -12.60 -3.67
C PRO A 112 -5.96 -13.24 -5.02
N ALA A 113 -5.59 -14.52 -5.18
CA ALA A 113 -6.14 -15.33 -6.27
C ALA A 113 -7.68 -15.44 -6.12
N GLY A 114 -8.38 -15.51 -7.25
CA GLY A 114 -9.82 -15.45 -7.37
C GLY A 114 -10.31 -14.06 -7.80
N ARG A 115 -11.60 -13.81 -7.57
CA ARG A 115 -12.27 -12.58 -7.99
C ARG A 115 -12.17 -11.50 -6.91
N SER A 116 -11.57 -10.38 -7.29
CA SER A 116 -11.53 -9.14 -6.51
C SER A 116 -12.44 -8.08 -7.16
N CYS A 117 -13.25 -7.41 -6.34
CA CYS A 117 -14.00 -6.22 -6.72
C CYS A 117 -13.38 -5.02 -5.98
N LEU A 118 -12.95 -4.02 -6.73
CA LEU A 118 -12.27 -2.84 -6.25
C LEU A 118 -13.14 -1.60 -6.54
N THR A 119 -13.22 -0.70 -5.57
CA THR A 119 -13.85 0.61 -5.71
C THR A 119 -12.83 1.70 -5.36
N PRO A 120 -11.86 2.01 -6.26
CA PRO A 120 -10.83 3.02 -6.00
C PRO A 120 -11.47 4.38 -5.78
N ASP A 121 -11.08 5.08 -4.70
CA ASP A 121 -11.55 6.44 -4.46
C ASP A 121 -10.88 7.39 -5.47
N ARG A 122 -11.63 7.78 -6.51
CA ARG A 122 -11.14 8.61 -7.63
C ARG A 122 -10.65 10.00 -7.20
N SER A 123 -10.97 10.45 -5.98
CA SER A 123 -10.44 11.70 -5.44
C SER A 123 -8.97 11.60 -5.00
N VAL A 124 -8.47 10.38 -4.78
CA VAL A 124 -7.11 10.13 -4.30
C VAL A 124 -6.38 8.98 -5.01
N GLU A 125 -7.07 8.13 -5.77
CA GLU A 125 -6.52 6.95 -6.46
C GLU A 125 -6.73 6.98 -7.98
N GLY A 126 -5.65 6.70 -8.72
CA GLY A 126 -5.64 6.72 -10.18
C GLY A 126 -5.48 8.14 -10.73
N PRO A 127 -5.79 8.41 -12.01
CA PRO A 127 -6.40 7.47 -12.96
C PRO A 127 -5.45 6.34 -13.37
N SER A 128 -4.14 6.55 -13.27
CA SER A 128 -3.11 5.57 -13.60
C SER A 128 -3.13 4.38 -12.65
N CYS A 129 -3.08 3.17 -13.20
CA CYS A 129 -3.01 1.94 -12.42
C CYS A 129 -2.15 0.86 -13.08
N GLY A 130 -1.88 -0.20 -12.33
CA GLY A 130 -1.30 -1.40 -12.88
C GLY A 130 -1.60 -2.68 -12.09
N LEU A 131 -1.56 -3.79 -12.82
CA LEU A 131 -1.62 -5.16 -12.28
C LEU A 131 -0.29 -5.86 -12.56
N VAL A 132 0.42 -6.22 -11.49
CA VAL A 132 1.78 -6.79 -11.56
C VAL A 132 1.85 -8.16 -10.90
N ALA A 133 2.23 -9.16 -11.69
CA ALA A 133 2.54 -10.52 -11.27
C ALA A 133 4.01 -10.62 -10.85
N LEU A 134 4.31 -10.27 -9.59
CA LEU A 134 5.68 -10.28 -9.05
C LEU A 134 6.07 -11.65 -8.46
N GLY A 135 5.15 -12.32 -7.75
CA GLY A 135 5.45 -13.55 -7.01
C GLY A 135 5.47 -14.83 -7.86
N ALA A 136 4.60 -14.90 -8.87
CA ALA A 136 4.52 -16.01 -9.83
C ALA A 136 3.80 -15.54 -11.10
N PRO A 137 4.01 -16.20 -12.26
CA PRO A 137 3.18 -15.97 -13.43
C PRO A 137 1.70 -16.19 -13.12
N ALA A 138 0.84 -15.30 -13.61
CA ALA A 138 -0.59 -15.30 -13.36
C ALA A 138 -1.36 -15.20 -14.68
N THR A 139 -2.52 -15.84 -14.77
CA THR A 139 -3.52 -15.57 -15.79
C THR A 139 -4.58 -14.67 -15.18
N ALA A 140 -4.97 -13.59 -15.87
CA ALA A 140 -5.92 -12.63 -15.35
C ALA A 140 -6.89 -12.10 -16.40
N SER A 141 -8.09 -11.77 -15.94
CA SER A 141 -9.13 -11.05 -16.68
C SER A 141 -9.56 -9.84 -15.86
N SER A 142 -9.95 -8.74 -16.52
CA SER A 142 -10.41 -7.55 -15.82
C SER A 142 -11.55 -6.82 -16.52
N ASN A 143 -12.30 -6.02 -15.75
CA ASN A 143 -13.28 -5.04 -16.23
C ASN A 143 -13.09 -3.72 -15.47
N GLY A 144 -13.51 -2.61 -16.06
CA GLY A 144 -13.38 -1.26 -15.49
C GLY A 144 -12.04 -0.56 -15.76
N LEU A 145 -11.17 -1.17 -16.58
CA LEU A 145 -9.90 -0.60 -17.03
C LEU A 145 -9.95 -0.22 -18.51
N LYS A 146 -9.17 0.79 -18.91
CA LYS A 146 -9.04 1.21 -20.31
C LYS A 146 -8.52 0.07 -21.19
N TRP A 147 -7.56 -0.70 -20.67
CA TRP A 147 -7.06 -1.91 -21.30
C TRP A 147 -7.42 -3.10 -20.41
N ASN A 148 -8.65 -3.58 -20.53
CA ASN A 148 -9.11 -4.78 -19.85
C ASN A 148 -8.32 -6.01 -20.31
N LEU A 149 -8.08 -6.93 -19.39
CA LEU A 149 -7.45 -8.21 -19.64
C LEU A 149 -8.52 -9.26 -19.98
N ASP A 150 -8.22 -10.17 -20.89
CA ASP A 150 -9.03 -11.35 -21.19
C ASP A 150 -8.13 -12.58 -21.19
N ASN A 151 -8.21 -13.38 -20.12
CA ASN A 151 -7.40 -14.58 -19.89
C ASN A 151 -5.91 -14.38 -20.22
N THR A 152 -5.40 -13.21 -19.85
CA THR A 152 -4.08 -12.72 -20.27
C THR A 152 -3.03 -13.15 -19.26
N ARG A 153 -1.92 -13.70 -19.76
CA ARG A 153 -0.79 -14.10 -18.93
C ARG A 153 0.07 -12.88 -18.55
N LEU A 154 0.30 -12.70 -17.26
CA LEU A 154 1.18 -11.70 -16.67
C LEU A 154 2.36 -12.38 -15.97
N GLU A 155 3.59 -11.92 -16.19
CA GLU A 155 4.78 -12.48 -15.52
C GLU A 155 5.99 -11.54 -15.57
N VAL A 156 6.93 -11.75 -14.65
CA VAL A 156 8.25 -11.11 -14.71
C VAL A 156 8.95 -11.53 -16.00
N ALA A 157 9.61 -10.58 -16.66
CA ALA A 157 10.20 -10.71 -18.00
C ALA A 157 9.20 -10.98 -19.14
N GLY A 158 7.89 -10.96 -18.84
CA GLY A 158 6.81 -11.00 -19.81
C GLY A 158 5.94 -9.74 -19.73
N LEU A 159 4.66 -9.90 -20.08
CA LEU A 159 3.69 -8.82 -19.95
C LEU A 159 3.41 -8.55 -18.46
N GLN A 160 3.37 -7.27 -18.11
CA GLN A 160 2.77 -6.76 -16.89
C GLN A 160 1.74 -5.73 -17.33
N SER A 161 0.57 -5.62 -16.68
CA SER A 161 -0.42 -4.61 -17.05
C SER A 161 -0.03 -3.28 -16.40
N THR A 162 1.09 -2.70 -16.82
CA THR A 162 1.56 -1.38 -16.38
C THR A 162 1.00 -0.29 -17.30
N SER A 163 0.98 0.95 -16.80
CA SER A 163 0.46 2.11 -17.54
C SER A 163 -1.00 1.96 -17.98
N ASN A 164 -1.81 1.24 -17.18
CA ASN A 164 -3.24 1.10 -17.41
C ASN A 164 -3.98 2.30 -16.79
N ILE A 165 -5.27 2.46 -17.11
CA ILE A 165 -6.09 3.56 -16.63
C ILE A 165 -7.40 2.99 -16.11
N ILE A 166 -7.78 3.36 -14.88
CA ILE A 166 -9.12 3.08 -14.34
C ILE A 166 -10.11 4.00 -15.08
N VAL A 167 -11.17 3.42 -15.64
CA VAL A 167 -12.21 4.16 -16.38
C VAL A 167 -13.60 4.08 -15.74
N ASP A 168 -13.87 3.05 -14.95
CA ASP A 168 -15.13 2.86 -14.25
C ASP A 168 -14.96 3.04 -12.73
N ASP A 169 -16.08 3.25 -12.01
CA ASP A 169 -16.10 3.36 -10.55
C ASP A 169 -15.81 2.02 -9.85
N GLU A 170 -16.12 0.91 -10.52
CA GLU A 170 -15.85 -0.45 -10.07
C GLU A 170 -14.87 -1.13 -11.03
N VAL A 171 -13.79 -1.69 -10.48
CA VAL A 171 -12.82 -2.51 -11.21
C VAL A 171 -12.94 -3.95 -10.71
N ILE A 172 -13.17 -4.88 -11.64
CA ILE A 172 -13.20 -6.31 -11.34
C ILE A 172 -11.93 -6.93 -11.88
N VAL A 173 -11.25 -7.72 -11.06
CA VAL A 173 -10.07 -8.51 -11.46
C VAL A 173 -10.29 -9.95 -11.04
N ASP A 174 -10.17 -10.88 -11.98
CA ASP A 174 -10.16 -12.31 -11.72
C ASP A 174 -8.77 -12.85 -12.10
N THR A 175 -8.13 -13.59 -11.20
CA THR A 175 -6.78 -14.11 -11.45
C THR A 175 -6.49 -15.42 -10.73
N ASP A 176 -5.70 -16.29 -11.32
CA ASP A 176 -5.31 -17.58 -10.74
C ASP A 176 -4.17 -17.50 -9.70
N GLN A 177 -3.47 -16.36 -9.62
CA GLN A 177 -2.37 -16.10 -8.70
C GLN A 177 -2.46 -14.68 -8.11
N PRO A 178 -1.87 -14.40 -6.94
CA PRO A 178 -1.90 -13.06 -6.38
C PRO A 178 -1.20 -11.99 -7.24
N LEU A 179 -1.88 -10.86 -7.43
CA LEU A 179 -1.38 -9.71 -8.21
C LEU A 179 -1.20 -8.50 -7.31
N LEU A 180 -0.14 -7.72 -7.53
CA LEU A 180 -0.05 -6.38 -6.97
C LEU A 180 -0.97 -5.45 -7.77
N TRP A 181 -1.89 -4.80 -7.08
CA TRP A 181 -2.67 -3.69 -7.59
C TRP A 181 -2.01 -2.38 -7.16
N MET A 182 -1.59 -1.60 -8.15
CA MET A 182 -0.87 -0.35 -7.95
C MET A 182 -1.69 0.79 -8.55
N THR A 183 -1.83 1.88 -7.81
CA THR A 183 -2.47 3.11 -8.30
C THR A 183 -1.61 4.31 -7.96
N GLU A 184 -1.66 5.30 -8.83
CA GLU A 184 -1.18 6.63 -8.50
C GLU A 184 -1.99 7.20 -7.32
N PHE A 185 -1.30 7.86 -6.39
CA PHE A 185 -1.89 8.58 -5.27
C PHE A 185 -1.86 10.08 -5.55
N HIS A 186 -3.02 10.72 -5.40
CA HIS A 186 -3.15 12.16 -5.48
C HIS A 186 -3.46 12.71 -4.10
N ASP A 187 -2.64 13.66 -3.63
CA ASP A 187 -2.94 14.40 -2.41
C ASP A 187 -4.15 15.30 -2.68
N PRO A 188 -5.31 15.07 -2.02
CA PRO A 188 -6.51 15.86 -2.24
C PRO A 188 -6.32 17.33 -1.84
N VAL A 189 -5.30 17.65 -1.04
CA VAL A 189 -4.95 19.04 -0.65
C VAL A 189 -4.16 19.76 -1.76
N GLN A 190 -3.54 19.05 -2.69
CA GLN A 190 -2.75 19.61 -3.79
C GLN A 190 -3.44 19.57 -5.16
N MET A 191 -4.70 19.13 -5.24
CA MET A 191 -5.47 19.19 -6.49
C MET A 191 -5.45 20.63 -7.05
N PRO A 192 -4.90 20.88 -8.25
CA PRO A 192 -5.12 22.13 -8.94
C PRO A 192 -6.61 22.25 -9.24
N GLU A 193 -7.18 23.46 -9.14
CA GLU A 193 -8.52 23.74 -9.67
C GLU A 193 -8.65 23.12 -11.07
N ALA A 194 -9.74 22.40 -11.31
CA ALA A 194 -10.01 21.71 -12.56
C ALA A 194 -9.69 22.64 -13.75
N GLN A 195 -8.65 22.30 -14.53
CA GLN A 195 -8.38 23.05 -15.74
C GLN A 195 -9.59 22.90 -16.67
N PRO A 196 -10.12 24.00 -17.24
CA PRO A 196 -11.23 23.91 -18.15
C PRO A 196 -10.84 23.05 -19.35
N SER A 197 -11.75 22.16 -19.74
CA SER A 197 -11.62 21.25 -20.87
C SER A 197 -11.21 22.00 -22.13
N THR A 198 -9.96 21.86 -22.54
CA THR A 198 -9.57 22.20 -23.91
C THR A 198 -9.96 21.03 -24.80
N THR A 199 -11.17 21.11 -25.35
CA THR A 199 -11.45 20.51 -26.66
C THR A 199 -10.39 21.04 -27.62
N ASN A 200 -9.45 20.19 -28.01
CA ASN A 200 -8.67 20.42 -29.21
C ASN A 200 -8.93 19.24 -30.15
N GLU A 201 -9.80 19.53 -31.12
CA GLU A 201 -9.79 18.91 -32.44
C GLU A 201 -8.36 18.86 -32.96
N TYR A 202 -7.87 17.68 -33.35
CA TYR A 202 -6.97 17.60 -34.49
C TYR A 202 -7.25 16.29 -35.26
N LEU A 203 -7.59 16.53 -36.54
CA LEU A 203 -7.49 15.64 -37.70
C LEU A 203 -6.14 14.90 -37.76
#